data_AF-A0A935WRT5-F1
#
_entry.id   AF-A0A935WRT5-F1
#
_cell.length_a   1.000
_cell.length_b   1.000
_cell.length_c   1.000
_cell.angle_alpha   90.00
_cell.angle_beta   90.00
_cell.angle_gamma   90.00
#
_symmetry.space_group_name_H-M   'P 1'
#
loop_
_entity.id
_entity.type
_entity.pdbx_description
1 polymer ?
#
loop_
_entity_poly.entity_id
_entity_poly.type
_entity_poly.pdbx_seq_one_letter_code
_entity_poly.pdbx_strand_id
1 'polypeptide(L)'
;MFAIVEIVAIVALGVIGGDAAPAYAKERPAVVLVGSAWGPEGNQVSLETQVEALKDALGPRLSTLLFAAGSNADVRSVQVEDLESLDEATDLLGLVFARPQGLFVQYRPSKIRGAGVASKAGFLSAIQEASRRSVDVVVFAVGHGTPATEEQPAAIELWGADDQLYVDELAQFMDRKAAPKGMTAFVLGHCHSGAFADVMYVRGDQKESLAPSARCVFAAVPSDREAAGCTPDVNDPSAEAYMAQIAHALGRQGVADYDGDGAVSLAEAHAYAKIQDPTIDLPVSTSEVWLEALPSGPDAVPNDWTVSRLMAEARASERAVLTALGPDTAGKMTLGAMAEALEREKDALERTRRALDDAEADREQLRRQILNAVLLRWPELSNPYHPVSRRILSAPSRRLEPDPPQSPDPRPSAGARPGADARPGAGARPGDSVRSVGMTERRSVEDGSLIDVIKKRPELREIERLDRQLTIRANAVLRQEKDVVRKERWLRTALYVAREQGIRRRGRTNEVAQLDAILACESMTP
;
A
#
# COMPACT_ATOMS: atom_id res chain seq x y z
N MET A 1 4.98 -90.37 30.39
CA MET A 1 5.97 -89.41 29.90
C MET A 1 5.29 -88.56 28.84
N PHE A 2 4.85 -87.36 29.27
CA PHE A 2 4.38 -86.15 28.56
C PHE A 2 3.36 -86.26 27.40
N ALA A 3 2.38 -85.38 27.24
CA ALA A 3 1.68 -84.41 28.09
C ALA A 3 0.50 -83.90 27.22
N ILE A 4 -0.66 -83.77 27.84
CA ILE A 4 -1.83 -83.05 27.34
C ILE A 4 -1.47 -81.56 27.34
N VAL A 5 -1.75 -80.84 26.26
CA VAL A 5 -1.77 -79.36 26.27
C VAL A 5 -3.10 -78.89 25.68
N GLU A 6 -3.99 -78.52 26.60
CA GLU A 6 -5.16 -77.69 26.36
C GLU A 6 -4.70 -76.28 25.93
N ILE A 7 -5.27 -75.76 24.85
CA ILE A 7 -5.15 -74.34 24.51
C ILE A 7 -6.28 -73.62 25.23
N VAL A 8 -5.91 -72.94 26.32
CA VAL A 8 -6.73 -71.99 27.05
C VAL A 8 -6.91 -70.74 26.18
N ALA A 9 -8.16 -70.43 25.81
CA ALA A 9 -8.55 -69.16 25.23
C ALA A 9 -8.57 -68.09 26.34
N ILE A 10 -7.56 -67.22 26.35
CA ILE A 10 -7.55 -66.01 27.19
C ILE A 10 -8.41 -64.95 26.50
N VAL A 11 -9.53 -64.62 27.14
CA VAL A 11 -10.35 -63.44 26.85
C VAL A 11 -9.60 -62.21 27.36
N ALA A 12 -9.04 -61.42 26.45
CA ALA A 12 -8.55 -60.07 26.76
C ALA A 12 -9.64 -59.05 26.38
N LEU A 13 -10.42 -58.65 27.37
CA LEU A 13 -11.30 -57.47 27.33
C LEU A 13 -10.41 -56.21 27.32
N GLY A 14 -10.04 -55.75 26.13
CA GLY A 14 -9.45 -54.43 25.92
C GLY A 14 -10.53 -53.36 25.87
N VAL A 15 -10.61 -52.54 26.90
CA VAL A 15 -11.38 -51.29 26.91
C VAL A 15 -10.69 -50.32 25.94
N ILE A 16 -11.22 -50.18 24.73
CA ILE A 16 -10.86 -49.10 23.81
C ILE A 16 -11.85 -47.96 24.05
N GLY A 17 -11.53 -47.13 25.04
CA GLY A 17 -12.06 -45.77 25.13
C GLY A 17 -11.26 -44.89 24.19
N GLY A 18 -11.64 -44.86 22.92
CA GLY A 18 -11.12 -43.92 21.94
C GLY A 18 -12.26 -43.01 21.51
N ASP A 19 -12.35 -41.83 22.11
CA ASP A 19 -13.03 -40.68 21.51
C ASP A 19 -12.24 -40.28 20.27
N ALA A 20 -12.46 -41.00 19.18
CA ALA A 20 -12.07 -40.56 17.85
C ALA A 20 -13.02 -39.41 17.48
N ALA A 21 -12.59 -38.17 17.73
CA ALA A 21 -13.15 -37.03 17.03
C ALA A 21 -13.16 -37.37 15.53
N PRO A 22 -14.29 -37.18 14.83
CA PRO A 22 -14.38 -37.54 13.43
C PRO A 22 -13.34 -36.73 12.66
N ALA A 23 -12.37 -37.43 12.07
CA ALA A 23 -11.44 -36.89 11.09
C ALA A 23 -12.24 -36.51 9.84
N TYR A 24 -12.91 -35.37 9.88
CA TYR A 24 -13.24 -34.64 8.66
C TYR A 24 -11.90 -34.24 8.06
N ALA A 25 -11.55 -34.83 6.91
CA ALA A 25 -10.57 -34.19 6.04
C ALA A 25 -11.12 -32.79 5.75
N LYS A 26 -10.60 -31.77 6.45
CA LYS A 26 -11.07 -30.38 6.29
C LYS A 26 -10.95 -30.06 4.80
N GLU A 27 -12.09 -29.83 4.16
CA GLU A 27 -12.09 -29.30 2.80
C GLU A 27 -11.24 -28.04 2.78
N ARG A 28 -10.34 -27.92 1.80
CA ARG A 28 -9.46 -26.75 1.70
C ARG A 28 -10.31 -25.49 1.48
N PRO A 29 -9.92 -24.34 2.06
CA PRO A 29 -10.65 -23.11 1.84
C PRO A 29 -10.61 -22.71 0.36
N ALA A 30 -11.67 -22.07 -0.11
CA ALA A 30 -11.62 -21.41 -1.41
C ALA A 30 -10.81 -20.12 -1.29
N VAL A 31 -9.81 -19.93 -2.18
CA VAL A 31 -8.92 -18.77 -2.12
C VAL A 31 -9.28 -17.74 -3.19
N VAL A 32 -9.46 -16.48 -2.78
CA VAL A 32 -9.67 -15.32 -3.66
C VAL A 32 -8.46 -14.41 -3.56
N LEU A 33 -7.91 -13.96 -4.68
CA LEU A 33 -6.84 -12.95 -4.74
C LEU A 33 -7.33 -11.73 -5.51
N VAL A 34 -7.21 -10.57 -4.89
CA VAL A 34 -7.59 -9.27 -5.45
C VAL A 34 -6.39 -8.34 -5.40
N GLY A 35 -6.05 -7.71 -6.53
CA GLY A 35 -5.12 -6.59 -6.56
C GLY A 35 -5.75 -5.39 -7.26
N SER A 36 -5.81 -4.23 -6.60
CA SER A 36 -6.47 -3.08 -7.21
C SER A 36 -6.03 -1.72 -6.65
N ALA A 37 -6.40 -0.70 -7.41
CA ALA A 37 -6.49 0.69 -7.00
C ALA A 37 -7.65 1.36 -7.75
N TRP A 38 -7.91 2.65 -7.48
CA TRP A 38 -8.99 3.44 -8.09
C TRP A 38 -8.85 3.63 -9.62
N GLY A 39 -7.64 3.49 -10.16
CA GLY A 39 -7.35 3.69 -11.58
C GLY A 39 -5.88 3.41 -11.94
N PRO A 40 -5.49 3.63 -13.21
CA PRO A 40 -4.10 3.43 -13.65
C PRO A 40 -3.07 4.13 -12.77
N GLU A 41 -3.32 5.36 -12.34
CA GLU A 41 -2.44 6.20 -11.53
C GLU A 41 -2.23 5.70 -10.10
N GLY A 42 -3.15 4.90 -9.58
CA GLY A 42 -3.01 4.22 -8.30
C GLY A 42 -2.55 2.77 -8.45
N ASN A 43 -2.60 2.17 -9.63
CA ASN A 43 -2.32 0.75 -9.80
C ASN A 43 -0.85 0.53 -10.22
N GLN A 44 0.06 0.63 -9.24
CA GLN A 44 1.49 0.55 -9.51
C GLN A 44 1.99 -0.86 -9.80
N VAL A 45 3.12 -0.95 -10.49
CA VAL A 45 3.78 -2.21 -10.82
C VAL A 45 4.17 -3.04 -9.59
N SER A 46 4.46 -2.40 -8.45
CA SER A 46 4.70 -3.14 -7.20
C SER A 46 3.48 -3.99 -6.79
N LEU A 47 2.25 -3.47 -6.97
CA LEU A 47 1.02 -4.22 -6.72
C LEU A 47 0.88 -5.40 -7.69
N GLU A 48 1.21 -5.20 -8.97
CA GLU A 48 1.23 -6.28 -9.96
C GLU A 48 2.21 -7.39 -9.57
N THR A 49 3.43 -7.03 -9.16
CA THR A 49 4.47 -7.96 -8.72
C THR A 49 4.02 -8.76 -7.49
N GLN A 50 3.41 -8.12 -6.49
CA GLN A 50 2.90 -8.79 -5.30
C GLN A 50 1.77 -9.78 -5.63
N VAL A 51 0.86 -9.40 -6.53
CA VAL A 51 -0.23 -10.29 -6.99
C VAL A 51 0.33 -11.46 -7.80
N GLU A 52 1.33 -11.24 -8.65
CA GLU A 52 2.02 -12.32 -9.36
C GLU A 52 2.70 -13.30 -8.38
N ALA A 53 3.41 -12.78 -7.37
CA ALA A 53 4.06 -13.61 -6.34
C ALA A 53 3.04 -14.44 -5.53
N LEU A 54 1.93 -13.85 -5.11
CA LEU A 54 0.86 -14.56 -4.39
C LEU A 54 0.19 -15.60 -5.27
N LYS A 55 -0.12 -15.26 -6.53
CA LYS A 55 -0.68 -16.20 -7.50
C LYS A 55 0.21 -17.43 -7.66
N ASP A 56 1.52 -17.23 -7.76
CA ASP A 56 2.46 -18.32 -7.93
C ASP A 56 2.64 -19.15 -6.64
N ALA A 57 2.66 -18.50 -5.47
CA ALA A 57 2.72 -19.18 -4.17
C ALA A 57 1.47 -20.04 -3.89
N LEU A 58 0.28 -19.52 -4.22
CA LEU A 58 -0.99 -20.23 -4.05
C LEU A 58 -1.15 -21.34 -5.11
N GLY A 59 -0.71 -21.09 -6.33
CA GLY A 59 -0.74 -22.04 -7.43
C GLY A 59 -2.16 -22.59 -7.67
N PRO A 60 -2.36 -23.92 -7.73
CA PRO A 60 -3.68 -24.52 -7.96
C PRO A 60 -4.73 -24.25 -6.88
N ARG A 61 -4.33 -23.72 -5.71
CA ARG A 61 -5.26 -23.37 -4.62
C ARG A 61 -6.06 -22.09 -4.92
N LEU A 62 -5.53 -21.23 -5.79
CA LEU A 62 -6.17 -19.98 -6.17
C LEU A 62 -7.44 -20.27 -6.99
N SER A 63 -8.60 -19.90 -6.46
CA SER A 63 -9.90 -20.15 -7.09
C SER A 63 -10.39 -19.00 -7.97
N THR A 64 -10.10 -17.76 -7.57
CA THR A 64 -10.52 -16.54 -8.26
C THR A 64 -9.41 -15.50 -8.19
N LEU A 65 -9.09 -14.89 -9.34
CA LEU A 65 -8.11 -13.81 -9.46
C LEU A 65 -8.78 -12.58 -10.05
N LEU A 66 -8.70 -11.46 -9.33
CA LEU A 66 -9.14 -10.15 -9.80
C LEU A 66 -7.93 -9.21 -9.80
N PHE A 67 -7.73 -8.46 -10.87
CA PHE A 67 -6.67 -7.47 -10.92
C PHE A 67 -7.05 -6.29 -11.80
N ALA A 68 -7.07 -5.07 -11.24
CA ALA A 68 -7.31 -3.83 -11.97
C ALA A 68 -8.47 -3.93 -12.98
N ALA A 69 -8.25 -3.55 -14.25
CA ALA A 69 -9.20 -3.65 -15.35
C ALA A 69 -9.44 -5.09 -15.88
N GLY A 70 -8.92 -6.11 -15.21
CA GLY A 70 -8.84 -7.49 -15.70
C GLY A 70 -7.83 -7.66 -16.83
N SER A 71 -7.96 -8.77 -17.57
CA SER A 71 -7.04 -9.14 -18.66
C SER A 71 -7.21 -8.31 -19.96
N ASN A 72 -7.76 -7.09 -19.89
CA ASN A 72 -8.02 -6.26 -21.06
C ASN A 72 -6.73 -5.58 -21.55
N ALA A 73 -6.18 -6.07 -22.67
CA ALA A 73 -4.94 -5.58 -23.26
C ALA A 73 -5.04 -4.14 -23.82
N ASP A 74 -6.25 -3.63 -24.05
CA ASP A 74 -6.46 -2.26 -24.56
C ASP A 74 -6.46 -1.22 -23.43
N VAL A 75 -6.51 -1.65 -22.17
CA VAL A 75 -6.50 -0.76 -21.00
C VAL A 75 -5.08 -0.67 -20.45
N ARG A 76 -4.52 0.54 -20.42
CA ARG A 76 -3.23 0.82 -19.76
C ARG A 76 -3.43 0.92 -18.26
N SER A 77 -3.59 -0.22 -17.59
CA SER A 77 -4.01 -0.30 -16.19
C SER A 77 -2.89 -0.28 -15.17
N VAL A 78 -1.61 -0.33 -15.56
CA VAL A 78 -0.48 -0.42 -14.62
C VAL A 78 0.46 0.77 -14.79
N GLN A 79 0.76 1.44 -13.68
CA GLN A 79 1.75 2.51 -13.59
C GLN A 79 3.16 1.93 -13.40
N VAL A 80 4.11 2.39 -14.21
CA VAL A 80 5.52 1.99 -14.15
C VAL A 80 6.41 3.22 -14.21
N GLU A 81 7.55 3.16 -13.54
CA GLU A 81 8.64 4.13 -13.67
C GLU A 81 9.56 3.78 -14.86
N ASP A 82 9.96 4.80 -15.63
CA ASP A 82 10.86 4.76 -16.79
C ASP A 82 11.87 5.90 -16.71
N LEU A 83 12.95 5.65 -15.96
CA LEU A 83 14.06 6.59 -15.73
C LEU A 83 14.99 6.78 -16.94
N GLU A 84 14.97 5.87 -17.93
CA GLU A 84 15.88 5.94 -19.08
C GLU A 84 15.50 7.05 -20.09
N SER A 85 14.32 7.65 -19.90
CA SER A 85 13.71 8.58 -20.86
C SER A 85 13.95 10.07 -20.59
N LEU A 86 14.62 10.44 -19.50
CA LEU A 86 14.74 11.85 -19.08
C LEU A 86 16.03 12.52 -19.54
N ASP A 87 15.89 13.68 -20.20
CA ASP A 87 16.98 14.61 -20.42
C ASP A 87 17.14 15.59 -19.25
N GLU A 88 18.33 16.18 -19.13
CA GLU A 88 18.67 17.15 -18.07
C GLU A 88 17.69 18.35 -18.03
N ALA A 89 17.12 18.72 -19.19
CA ALA A 89 16.17 19.82 -19.28
C ALA A 89 14.84 19.48 -18.61
N THR A 90 14.33 18.28 -18.83
CA THR A 90 13.07 17.78 -18.26
C THR A 90 13.18 17.65 -16.74
N ASP A 91 14.31 17.15 -16.25
CA ASP A 91 14.58 17.04 -14.81
C ASP A 91 14.62 18.43 -14.13
N LEU A 92 15.33 19.40 -14.72
CA LEU A 92 15.37 20.78 -14.22
C LEU A 92 13.99 21.46 -14.25
N LEU A 93 13.15 21.17 -15.24
CA LEU A 93 11.78 21.68 -15.29
C LEU A 93 10.89 21.04 -14.23
N GLY A 94 11.03 19.74 -14.00
CA GLY A 94 10.36 19.01 -12.91
C GLY A 94 10.68 19.61 -11.55
N LEU A 95 11.98 19.86 -11.32
CA LEU A 95 12.50 20.53 -10.14
C LEU A 95 11.83 21.89 -9.93
N VAL A 96 11.85 22.77 -10.94
CA VAL A 96 11.39 24.16 -10.80
C VAL A 96 9.87 24.27 -10.68
N PHE A 97 9.12 23.50 -11.47
CA PHE A 97 7.65 23.59 -11.51
C PHE A 97 6.93 22.69 -10.49
N ALA A 98 7.66 22.05 -9.58
CA ALA A 98 7.13 21.13 -8.57
C ALA A 98 6.28 20.01 -9.20
N ARG A 99 6.75 19.47 -10.32
CA ARG A 99 6.20 18.27 -10.95
C ARG A 99 7.25 17.17 -11.11
N PRO A 100 8.14 16.89 -10.13
CA PRO A 100 9.07 15.78 -10.29
C PRO A 100 8.30 14.45 -10.31
N GLN A 101 7.29 14.34 -9.44
CA GLN A 101 6.42 13.16 -9.33
C GLN A 101 5.61 12.99 -10.62
N GLY A 102 5.91 11.95 -11.39
CA GLY A 102 5.20 11.59 -12.60
C GLY A 102 5.90 11.90 -13.93
N LEU A 103 7.05 12.59 -13.93
CA LEU A 103 7.83 12.78 -15.17
C LEU A 103 8.37 11.47 -15.73
N PHE A 104 8.73 10.58 -14.83
CA PHE A 104 9.26 9.25 -15.10
C PHE A 104 8.17 8.19 -15.13
N VAL A 105 6.88 8.55 -15.10
CA VAL A 105 5.81 7.56 -15.02
C VAL A 105 5.18 7.30 -16.38
N GLN A 106 5.03 6.04 -16.72
CA GLN A 106 4.26 5.56 -17.86
C GLN A 106 3.18 4.57 -17.44
N TYR A 107 2.24 4.34 -18.36
CA TYR A 107 1.17 3.36 -18.16
C TYR A 107 1.28 2.24 -19.20
N ARG A 108 1.02 1.01 -18.79
CA ARG A 108 0.95 -0.14 -19.70
C ARG A 108 -0.18 -1.09 -19.32
N PRO A 109 -0.61 -1.97 -20.24
CA PRO A 109 -1.50 -3.07 -19.86
C PRO A 109 -0.89 -3.98 -18.81
N SER A 110 -1.75 -4.63 -18.03
CA SER A 110 -1.33 -5.64 -17.06
C SER A 110 -0.74 -6.87 -17.75
N LYS A 111 0.27 -7.46 -17.12
CA LYS A 111 0.87 -8.76 -17.46
C LYS A 111 0.13 -9.93 -16.82
N ILE A 112 -0.68 -9.70 -15.79
CA ILE A 112 -1.46 -10.72 -15.10
C ILE A 112 -2.52 -11.28 -16.04
N ARG A 113 -2.40 -12.57 -16.37
CA ARG A 113 -3.32 -13.28 -17.26
C ARG A 113 -4.42 -13.99 -16.47
N GLY A 114 -5.63 -14.02 -17.03
CA GLY A 114 -6.76 -14.73 -16.46
C GLY A 114 -7.46 -14.00 -15.31
N ALA A 115 -7.04 -12.77 -15.00
CA ALA A 115 -7.69 -11.93 -14.00
C ALA A 115 -9.01 -11.34 -14.52
N GLY A 116 -10.03 -11.37 -13.66
CA GLY A 116 -11.24 -10.56 -13.80
C GLY A 116 -11.02 -9.11 -13.33
N VAL A 117 -12.04 -8.27 -13.50
CA VAL A 117 -12.00 -6.86 -13.07
C VAL A 117 -12.10 -6.78 -11.55
N ALA A 118 -11.20 -6.04 -10.92
CA ALA A 118 -11.15 -5.86 -9.47
C ALA A 118 -12.03 -4.70 -8.97
N SER A 119 -13.27 -4.62 -9.46
CA SER A 119 -14.28 -3.68 -8.95
C SER A 119 -14.90 -4.22 -7.66
N LYS A 120 -15.60 -3.37 -6.91
CA LYS A 120 -16.37 -3.77 -5.72
C LYS A 120 -17.37 -4.88 -6.01
N ALA A 121 -18.10 -4.76 -7.12
CA ALA A 121 -19.02 -5.80 -7.56
C ALA A 121 -18.29 -7.12 -7.85
N GLY A 122 -17.11 -7.06 -8.49
CA GLY A 122 -16.26 -8.22 -8.74
C GLY A 122 -15.77 -8.87 -7.44
N PHE A 123 -15.26 -8.06 -6.51
CA PHE A 123 -14.78 -8.51 -5.20
C PHE A 123 -15.87 -9.24 -4.43
N LEU A 124 -17.02 -8.60 -4.22
CA LEU A 124 -18.13 -9.19 -3.46
C LEU A 124 -18.68 -10.46 -4.15
N SER A 125 -18.76 -10.46 -5.49
CA SER A 125 -19.15 -11.65 -6.25
C SER A 125 -18.15 -12.79 -6.09
N ALA A 126 -16.85 -12.51 -6.06
CA ALA A 126 -15.81 -13.52 -5.88
C ALA A 126 -15.89 -14.18 -4.50
N ILE A 127 -16.10 -13.38 -3.43
CA ILE A 127 -16.35 -13.94 -2.08
C ILE A 127 -17.60 -14.83 -2.13
N GLN A 128 -18.70 -14.33 -2.70
CA GLN A 128 -19.96 -15.08 -2.74
C GLN A 128 -19.81 -16.42 -3.48
N GLU A 129 -19.07 -16.43 -4.59
CA GLU A 129 -18.80 -17.65 -5.35
C GLU A 129 -17.88 -18.61 -4.58
N ALA A 130 -16.83 -18.10 -3.93
CA ALA A 130 -15.96 -18.87 -3.06
C ALA A 130 -16.74 -19.57 -1.93
N SER A 131 -17.64 -18.83 -1.26
CA SER A 131 -18.51 -19.36 -0.19
C SER A 131 -19.54 -20.39 -0.67
N ARG A 132 -19.82 -20.47 -1.98
CA ARG A 132 -20.65 -21.55 -2.56
C ARG A 132 -19.83 -22.82 -2.82
N ARG A 133 -18.52 -22.67 -3.05
CA ARG A 133 -17.60 -23.76 -3.43
C ARG A 133 -16.91 -24.42 -2.23
N SER A 134 -16.70 -23.67 -1.15
CA SER A 134 -16.10 -24.17 0.09
C SER A 134 -16.80 -23.59 1.31
N VAL A 135 -16.71 -24.32 2.42
CA VAL A 135 -17.20 -23.89 3.74
C VAL A 135 -16.37 -22.71 4.26
N ASP A 136 -15.05 -22.79 4.06
CA ASP A 136 -14.08 -21.79 4.51
C ASP A 136 -13.56 -20.98 3.31
N VAL A 137 -13.26 -19.70 3.53
CA VAL A 137 -12.77 -18.79 2.48
C VAL A 137 -11.54 -18.04 2.96
N VAL A 138 -10.53 -17.90 2.09
CA VAL A 138 -9.38 -17.01 2.33
C VAL A 138 -9.35 -15.97 1.23
N VAL A 139 -9.25 -14.70 1.61
CA VAL A 139 -9.16 -13.57 0.68
C VAL A 139 -7.83 -12.86 0.88
N PHE A 140 -7.01 -12.77 -0.17
CA PHE A 140 -5.84 -11.92 -0.22
C PHE A 140 -6.20 -10.65 -0.98
N ALA A 141 -5.95 -9.47 -0.40
CA ALA A 141 -6.16 -8.19 -1.06
C ALA A 141 -4.90 -7.33 -0.98
N VAL A 142 -4.45 -6.86 -2.15
CA VAL A 142 -3.29 -5.98 -2.33
C VAL A 142 -3.78 -4.69 -2.97
N GLY A 143 -3.40 -3.52 -2.45
CA GLY A 143 -3.86 -2.27 -3.04
C GLY A 143 -3.69 -1.05 -2.16
N HIS A 144 -4.57 -0.08 -2.38
CA HIS A 144 -4.66 1.14 -1.58
C HIS A 144 -5.80 1.05 -0.58
N GLY A 145 -5.68 1.81 0.50
CA GLY A 145 -6.72 1.93 1.51
C GLY A 145 -6.88 3.37 1.97
N THR A 146 -8.11 3.74 2.26
CA THR A 146 -8.49 5.07 2.77
C THR A 146 -8.74 4.96 4.28
N PRO A 147 -8.19 5.89 5.11
CA PRO A 147 -8.42 5.89 6.55
C PRO A 147 -9.89 6.14 6.89
N ALA A 148 -10.29 5.74 8.10
CA ALA A 148 -11.59 6.15 8.62
C ALA A 148 -11.61 7.67 8.92
N THR A 149 -12.75 8.31 8.66
CA THR A 149 -13.08 9.69 9.06
C THR A 149 -14.24 9.69 10.06
N GLU A 150 -14.69 10.87 10.49
CA GLU A 150 -15.90 10.97 11.31
C GLU A 150 -17.15 10.49 10.56
N GLU A 151 -17.17 10.65 9.24
CA GLU A 151 -18.31 10.35 8.36
C GLU A 151 -18.25 8.97 7.72
N GLN A 152 -17.04 8.42 7.51
CA GLN A 152 -16.85 7.20 6.72
C GLN A 152 -15.88 6.23 7.41
N PRO A 153 -16.20 4.93 7.45
CA PRO A 153 -15.25 3.90 7.89
C PRO A 153 -14.04 3.81 6.95
N ALA A 154 -13.02 3.05 7.36
CA ALA A 154 -11.90 2.75 6.47
C ALA A 154 -12.37 1.89 5.27
N ALA A 155 -11.68 2.04 4.14
CA ALA A 155 -12.04 1.39 2.89
C ALA A 155 -10.83 0.81 2.15
N ILE A 156 -11.08 -0.18 1.29
CA ILE A 156 -10.15 -0.63 0.24
C ILE A 156 -10.53 0.05 -1.07
N GLU A 157 -9.55 0.59 -1.79
CA GLU A 157 -9.72 1.17 -3.12
C GLU A 157 -9.77 0.09 -4.19
N LEU A 158 -10.82 0.09 -5.02
CA LEU A 158 -11.07 -0.90 -6.06
C LEU A 158 -11.16 -0.26 -7.45
N TRP A 159 -11.16 -1.08 -8.49
CA TRP A 159 -11.02 -0.60 -9.86
C TRP A 159 -12.27 0.15 -10.34
N GLY A 160 -12.14 1.47 -10.45
CA GLY A 160 -13.19 2.37 -10.90
C GLY A 160 -13.09 3.70 -10.15
N ALA A 161 -13.51 4.78 -10.82
CA ALA A 161 -13.60 6.08 -10.15
C ALA A 161 -14.55 5.96 -8.95
N ASP A 162 -14.05 6.31 -7.76
CA ASP A 162 -14.76 6.27 -6.48
C ASP A 162 -15.30 4.87 -6.10
N ASP A 163 -14.75 3.78 -6.66
CA ASP A 163 -15.16 2.43 -6.31
C ASP A 163 -14.41 1.95 -5.05
N GLN A 164 -15.02 2.17 -3.89
CA GLN A 164 -14.47 1.82 -2.58
C GLN A 164 -15.32 0.76 -1.89
N LEU A 165 -14.66 -0.17 -1.17
CA LEU A 165 -15.33 -1.12 -0.29
C LEU A 165 -15.01 -0.80 1.17
N TYR A 166 -15.99 -0.27 1.89
CA TYR A 166 -15.90 0.06 3.31
C TYR A 166 -15.98 -1.19 4.19
N VAL A 167 -15.35 -1.14 5.37
CA VAL A 167 -15.32 -2.26 6.33
C VAL A 167 -16.72 -2.68 6.81
N ASP A 168 -17.59 -1.72 7.09
CA ASP A 168 -18.96 -1.99 7.56
C ASP A 168 -19.83 -2.57 6.43
N GLU A 169 -19.65 -2.10 5.20
CA GLU A 169 -20.30 -2.65 4.02
C GLU A 169 -19.88 -4.10 3.78
N LEU A 170 -18.58 -4.40 3.87
CA LEU A 170 -18.07 -5.76 3.78
C LEU A 170 -18.68 -6.63 4.88
N ALA A 171 -18.65 -6.18 6.14
CA ALA A 171 -19.22 -6.95 7.25
C ALA A 171 -20.73 -7.21 7.07
N GLN A 172 -21.50 -6.19 6.67
CA GLN A 172 -22.94 -6.33 6.39
C GLN A 172 -23.24 -7.21 5.18
N PHE A 173 -22.35 -7.25 4.18
CA PHE A 173 -22.44 -8.19 3.06
C PHE A 173 -22.28 -9.63 3.56
N MET A 174 -21.29 -9.86 4.42
CA MET A 174 -21.01 -11.16 5.05
C MET A 174 -22.14 -11.60 5.99
N ASP A 175 -22.84 -10.68 6.65
CA ASP A 175 -23.97 -11.00 7.54
C ASP A 175 -25.25 -11.43 6.79
N ARG A 176 -25.47 -10.90 5.56
CA ARG A 176 -26.75 -11.04 4.85
C ARG A 176 -26.75 -12.11 3.76
N LYS A 177 -25.97 -11.88 2.70
CA LYS A 177 -26.16 -12.51 1.38
C LYS A 177 -25.09 -13.54 1.03
N ALA A 178 -24.03 -13.62 1.84
CA ALA A 178 -22.83 -14.37 1.51
C ALA A 178 -22.21 -15.10 2.71
N ALA A 179 -22.91 -15.21 3.85
CA ALA A 179 -22.36 -15.82 5.07
C ALA A 179 -21.67 -17.15 4.73
N PRO A 180 -20.33 -17.17 4.73
CA PRO A 180 -19.57 -18.40 4.60
C PRO A 180 -20.05 -19.34 5.68
N LYS A 181 -20.25 -20.61 5.32
CA LYS A 181 -20.79 -21.59 6.28
C LYS A 181 -19.81 -21.84 7.43
N GLY A 182 -18.52 -21.60 7.20
CA GLY A 182 -17.46 -21.68 8.19
C GLY A 182 -16.72 -20.36 8.33
N MET A 183 -15.40 -20.44 8.33
CA MET A 183 -14.50 -19.33 8.68
C MET A 183 -14.13 -18.51 7.45
N THR A 184 -13.81 -17.24 7.67
CA THR A 184 -13.23 -16.40 6.61
C THR A 184 -12.08 -15.58 7.08
N ALA A 185 -10.94 -15.77 6.43
CA ALA A 185 -9.73 -15.03 6.68
C ALA A 185 -9.48 -14.00 5.56
N PHE A 186 -9.09 -12.79 5.94
CA PHE A 186 -8.62 -11.76 5.03
C PHE A 186 -7.14 -11.49 5.30
N VAL A 187 -6.32 -11.42 4.27
CA VAL A 187 -4.92 -11.01 4.34
C VAL A 187 -4.77 -9.76 3.49
N LEU A 188 -4.51 -8.64 4.13
CA LEU A 188 -4.68 -7.30 3.57
C LEU A 188 -3.35 -6.54 3.56
N GLY A 189 -2.88 -6.20 2.36
CA GLY A 189 -1.67 -5.43 2.11
C GLY A 189 -1.97 -4.04 1.56
N HIS A 190 -2.52 -3.18 2.40
CA HIS A 190 -2.80 -1.79 2.07
C HIS A 190 -2.79 -0.91 3.32
N CYS A 191 -2.74 0.42 3.13
CA CYS A 191 -2.84 1.41 4.20
C CYS A 191 -4.10 1.21 5.04
N HIS A 192 -4.02 1.44 6.35
CA HIS A 192 -5.14 1.36 7.29
C HIS A 192 -5.84 -0.01 7.36
N SER A 193 -5.22 -1.07 6.83
CA SER A 193 -5.80 -2.41 6.75
C SER A 193 -6.18 -3.00 8.11
N GLY A 194 -5.55 -2.58 9.21
CA GLY A 194 -5.93 -3.00 10.56
C GLY A 194 -7.35 -2.62 10.96
N ALA A 195 -7.94 -1.57 10.36
CA ALA A 195 -9.34 -1.20 10.59
C ALA A 195 -10.32 -2.31 10.15
N PHE A 196 -9.92 -3.16 9.20
CA PHE A 196 -10.75 -4.26 8.74
C PHE A 196 -10.89 -5.38 9.76
N ALA A 197 -10.13 -5.39 10.86
CA ALA A 197 -10.36 -6.34 11.96
C ALA A 197 -11.81 -6.25 12.49
N ASP A 198 -12.48 -5.10 12.33
CA ASP A 198 -13.87 -4.92 12.75
C ASP A 198 -14.85 -5.85 12.04
N VAL A 199 -14.50 -6.45 10.89
CA VAL A 199 -15.34 -7.49 10.25
C VAL A 199 -15.61 -8.69 11.14
N MET A 200 -14.83 -8.88 12.22
CA MET A 200 -15.08 -9.89 13.25
C MET A 200 -16.39 -9.66 14.00
N TYR A 201 -16.91 -8.43 14.02
CA TYR A 201 -18.18 -8.06 14.66
C TYR A 201 -19.34 -8.08 13.66
N VAL A 202 -20.55 -8.28 14.19
CA VAL A 202 -21.78 -8.09 13.41
C VAL A 202 -21.84 -6.66 12.88
N ARG A 203 -22.08 -6.50 11.57
CA ARG A 203 -22.09 -5.24 10.83
C ARG A 203 -20.80 -4.42 10.87
N GLY A 204 -19.70 -4.97 11.39
CA GLY A 204 -18.46 -4.24 11.54
C GLY A 204 -18.47 -3.22 12.68
N ASP A 205 -19.32 -3.40 13.69
CA ASP A 205 -19.44 -2.48 14.82
C ASP A 205 -18.94 -3.14 16.11
N GLN A 206 -17.88 -2.57 16.71
CA GLN A 206 -17.27 -3.07 17.95
C GLN A 206 -18.23 -3.10 19.16
N LYS A 207 -19.36 -2.37 19.08
CA LYS A 207 -20.41 -2.40 20.11
C LYS A 207 -21.32 -3.61 20.00
N GLU A 208 -21.28 -4.31 18.88
CA GLU A 208 -22.04 -5.53 18.64
C GLU A 208 -21.27 -6.78 19.11
N SER A 209 -21.95 -7.92 19.12
CA SER A 209 -21.29 -9.21 19.37
C SER A 209 -20.38 -9.60 18.19
N LEU A 210 -19.47 -10.55 18.44
CA LEU A 210 -18.77 -11.23 17.35
C LEU A 210 -19.78 -11.83 16.35
N ALA A 211 -19.40 -11.83 15.09
CA ALA A 211 -20.16 -12.45 14.02
C ALA A 211 -20.33 -13.96 14.28
N PRO A 212 -21.49 -14.56 13.94
CA PRO A 212 -21.72 -15.99 14.15
C PRO A 212 -20.74 -16.90 13.40
N SER A 213 -20.35 -16.50 12.18
CA SER A 213 -19.25 -17.10 11.42
C SER A 213 -17.94 -16.44 11.84
N ALA A 214 -16.93 -17.20 12.27
CA ALA A 214 -15.65 -16.63 12.65
C ALA A 214 -14.99 -15.94 11.43
N ARG A 215 -14.58 -14.69 11.63
CA ARG A 215 -13.90 -13.87 10.62
C ARG A 215 -12.62 -13.32 11.24
N CYS A 216 -11.54 -13.38 10.49
CA CYS A 216 -10.24 -12.89 10.93
C CYS A 216 -9.55 -12.14 9.79
N VAL A 217 -8.64 -11.26 10.18
CA VAL A 217 -7.89 -10.35 9.34
C VAL A 217 -6.44 -10.38 9.79
N PHE A 218 -5.55 -10.47 8.82
CA PHE A 218 -4.12 -10.19 8.93
C PHE A 218 -3.80 -8.98 8.07
N ALA A 219 -3.38 -7.90 8.70
CA ALA A 219 -3.16 -6.60 8.06
C ALA A 219 -1.68 -6.24 8.07
N ALA A 220 -1.23 -5.53 7.02
CA ALA A 220 0.13 -5.00 6.93
C ALA A 220 0.44 -3.97 8.04
N VAL A 221 -0.58 -3.23 8.48
CA VAL A 221 -0.45 -2.12 9.43
C VAL A 221 -1.70 -1.96 10.30
N PRO A 222 -1.61 -1.29 11.47
CA PRO A 222 -2.79 -0.92 12.26
C PRO A 222 -3.68 0.11 11.53
N SER A 223 -4.86 0.39 12.09
CA SER A 223 -5.86 1.29 11.49
C SER A 223 -5.38 2.73 11.31
N ASP A 224 -4.40 3.18 12.10
CA ASP A 224 -3.90 4.56 12.13
C ASP A 224 -2.61 4.77 11.32
N ARG A 225 -2.18 3.77 10.53
CA ARG A 225 -0.93 3.83 9.77
C ARG A 225 -1.10 3.54 8.29
N GLU A 226 -0.21 4.15 7.50
CA GLU A 226 0.02 3.82 6.10
C GLU A 226 0.95 2.61 5.98
N ALA A 227 0.74 1.82 4.93
CA ALA A 227 1.58 0.67 4.59
C ALA A 227 2.56 1.02 3.48
N ALA A 228 3.70 0.33 3.46
CA ALA A 228 4.66 0.37 2.38
C ALA A 228 4.20 -0.49 1.17
N GLY A 229 4.88 -0.33 0.04
CA GLY A 229 4.76 -1.25 -1.10
C GLY A 229 3.90 -0.78 -2.27
N CYS A 230 3.46 0.47 -2.26
CA CYS A 230 2.81 1.12 -3.41
C CYS A 230 3.81 2.05 -4.12
N THR A 231 4.49 1.56 -5.16
CA THR A 231 5.55 2.31 -5.86
C THR A 231 5.62 1.94 -7.35
N PRO A 232 5.78 2.92 -8.26
CA PRO A 232 5.92 2.65 -9.69
C PRO A 232 7.31 2.09 -10.07
N ASP A 233 8.30 2.12 -9.18
CA ASP A 233 9.61 1.51 -9.39
C ASP A 233 9.64 0.05 -8.90
N VAL A 234 9.95 -0.86 -9.82
CA VAL A 234 10.06 -2.30 -9.51
C VAL A 234 11.24 -2.64 -8.60
N ASN A 235 12.25 -1.76 -8.53
CA ASN A 235 13.47 -1.98 -7.75
C ASN A 235 13.41 -1.31 -6.38
N ASP A 236 12.32 -0.59 -6.10
CA ASP A 236 12.12 0.07 -4.82
C ASP A 236 12.06 -1.00 -3.71
N PRO A 237 12.87 -0.87 -2.64
CA PRO A 237 12.87 -1.84 -1.53
C PRO A 237 11.51 -2.05 -0.86
N SER A 238 10.57 -1.11 -1.00
CA SER A 238 9.20 -1.28 -0.50
C SER A 238 8.39 -2.29 -1.31
N ALA A 239 8.81 -2.68 -2.51
CA ALA A 239 8.20 -3.79 -3.24
C ALA A 239 8.29 -5.13 -2.48
N GLU A 240 9.23 -5.25 -1.53
CA GLU A 240 9.42 -6.39 -0.62
C GLU A 240 8.58 -6.27 0.68
N ALA A 241 7.59 -5.36 0.74
CA ALA A 241 6.70 -5.16 1.89
C ALA A 241 5.89 -6.40 2.28
N TYR A 242 5.07 -6.27 3.32
CA TYR A 242 4.29 -7.32 3.96
C TYR A 242 3.76 -8.45 3.04
N MET A 243 3.05 -8.12 1.95
CA MET A 243 2.44 -9.14 1.08
C MET A 243 3.46 -9.94 0.26
N ALA A 244 4.61 -9.37 -0.09
CA ALA A 244 5.70 -10.11 -0.72
C ALA A 244 6.25 -11.17 0.23
N GLN A 245 6.36 -10.85 1.52
CA GLN A 245 6.80 -11.80 2.55
C GLN A 245 5.74 -12.87 2.83
N ILE A 246 4.45 -12.53 2.78
CA ILE A 246 3.36 -13.52 2.82
C ILE A 246 3.48 -14.51 1.65
N ALA A 247 3.69 -14.01 0.43
CA ALA A 247 3.87 -14.86 -0.75
C ALA A 247 5.09 -15.79 -0.60
N HIS A 248 6.20 -15.27 -0.07
CA HIS A 248 7.40 -16.06 0.19
C HIS A 248 7.15 -17.18 1.20
N ALA A 249 6.50 -16.87 2.32
CA ALA A 249 6.14 -17.84 3.35
C ALA A 249 5.27 -18.99 2.81
N LEU A 250 4.25 -18.65 2.01
CA LEU A 250 3.31 -19.63 1.45
C LEU A 250 3.88 -20.42 0.26
N GLY A 251 4.84 -19.83 -0.46
CA GLY A 251 5.43 -20.41 -1.67
C GLY A 251 6.64 -21.33 -1.42
N ARG A 252 7.27 -21.25 -0.23
CA ARG A 252 8.48 -22.03 0.08
C ARG A 252 8.24 -22.97 1.25
N GLN A 253 8.30 -24.27 0.98
CA GLN A 253 8.09 -25.28 2.02
C GLN A 253 9.12 -25.14 3.16
N GLY A 254 8.61 -25.17 4.39
CA GLY A 254 9.40 -25.22 5.62
C GLY A 254 10.06 -23.91 6.07
N VAL A 255 9.89 -22.78 5.36
CA VAL A 255 10.52 -21.50 5.78
C VAL A 255 9.76 -20.80 6.91
N ALA A 256 8.46 -21.07 7.02
CA ALA A 256 7.54 -20.49 8.00
C ALA A 256 6.76 -21.55 8.79
N ASP A 257 7.06 -22.84 8.62
CA ASP A 257 6.45 -23.94 9.40
C ASP A 257 7.10 -23.95 10.80
N TYR A 258 6.57 -23.11 11.69
CA TYR A 258 7.13 -22.86 13.01
C TYR A 258 6.67 -23.89 14.02
N ASP A 259 5.53 -24.55 13.81
CA ASP A 259 5.03 -25.63 14.67
C ASP A 259 5.44 -27.04 14.20
N GLY A 260 5.94 -27.18 12.97
CA GLY A 260 6.49 -28.41 12.42
C GLY A 260 5.43 -29.39 11.92
N ASP A 261 4.22 -28.92 11.59
CA ASP A 261 3.12 -29.76 11.12
C ASP A 261 3.19 -30.10 9.62
N GLY A 262 4.15 -29.52 8.89
CA GLY A 262 4.37 -29.74 7.47
C GLY A 262 3.52 -28.86 6.54
N ALA A 263 2.70 -27.96 7.10
CA ALA A 263 1.97 -26.94 6.40
C ALA A 263 2.40 -25.53 6.88
N VAL A 264 1.92 -24.49 6.20
CA VAL A 264 2.11 -23.11 6.64
C VAL A 264 0.73 -22.49 6.81
N SER A 265 0.35 -22.24 8.05
CA SER A 265 -0.88 -21.53 8.40
C SER A 265 -0.78 -20.03 8.08
N LEU A 266 -1.92 -19.34 8.06
CA LEU A 266 -1.92 -17.87 7.90
C LEU A 266 -1.23 -17.16 9.08
N ALA A 267 -1.39 -17.65 10.30
CA ALA A 267 -0.68 -17.13 11.47
C ALA A 267 0.85 -17.26 11.34
N GLU A 268 1.33 -18.34 10.76
CA GLU A 268 2.75 -18.57 10.48
C GLU A 268 3.26 -17.69 9.35
N ALA A 269 2.52 -17.58 8.25
CA ALA A 269 2.86 -16.65 7.17
C ALA A 269 2.92 -15.21 7.67
N HIS A 270 1.97 -14.80 8.53
CA HIS A 270 1.96 -13.50 9.16
C HIS A 270 3.16 -13.27 10.10
N ALA A 271 3.52 -14.27 10.91
CA ALA A 271 4.72 -14.22 11.74
C ALA A 271 6.00 -14.12 10.91
N TYR A 272 6.08 -14.85 9.80
CA TYR A 272 7.18 -14.76 8.85
C TYR A 272 7.30 -13.34 8.29
N ALA A 273 6.19 -12.75 7.85
CA ALA A 273 6.16 -11.37 7.36
C ALA A 273 6.59 -10.37 8.43
N LYS A 274 6.12 -10.49 9.68
CA LYS A 274 6.60 -9.64 10.80
C LYS A 274 8.11 -9.68 10.99
N ILE A 275 8.72 -10.85 10.80
CA ILE A 275 10.16 -11.06 10.98
C ILE A 275 10.96 -10.51 9.81
N GLN A 276 10.52 -10.77 8.58
CA GLN A 276 11.32 -10.55 7.37
C GLN A 276 11.04 -9.23 6.67
N ASP A 277 9.89 -8.61 6.91
CA ASP A 277 9.49 -7.38 6.24
C ASP A 277 10.54 -6.27 6.49
N PRO A 278 11.27 -5.83 5.44
CA PRO A 278 12.36 -4.88 5.57
C PRO A 278 11.87 -3.42 5.63
N THR A 279 10.56 -3.19 5.60
CA THR A 279 9.92 -1.88 5.55
C THR A 279 9.51 -1.40 6.95
N ILE A 280 8.74 -0.30 6.98
CA ILE A 280 8.23 0.35 8.19
C ILE A 280 6.87 -0.21 8.63
N ASP A 281 6.35 -1.22 7.93
CA ASP A 281 5.06 -1.85 8.23
C ASP A 281 5.04 -2.41 9.66
N LEU A 282 3.86 -2.42 10.29
CA LEU A 282 3.67 -2.94 11.64
C LEU A 282 2.51 -3.94 11.62
N PRO A 283 2.71 -5.16 11.09
CA PRO A 283 1.61 -6.06 10.83
C PRO A 283 0.82 -6.41 12.09
N VAL A 284 -0.50 -6.53 11.93
CA VAL A 284 -1.43 -6.91 13.01
C VAL A 284 -2.36 -8.04 12.59
N SER A 285 -2.80 -8.84 13.54
CA SER A 285 -3.90 -9.78 13.35
C SER A 285 -5.14 -9.42 14.16
N THR A 286 -6.25 -10.09 13.90
CA THR A 286 -7.53 -9.85 14.61
C THR A 286 -7.44 -10.18 16.08
N SER A 287 -6.76 -11.28 16.45
CA SER A 287 -6.54 -11.61 17.86
C SER A 287 -5.76 -10.51 18.58
N GLU A 288 -4.77 -9.92 17.91
CA GLU A 288 -3.98 -8.81 18.45
C GLU A 288 -4.83 -7.54 18.66
N VAL A 289 -5.60 -7.14 17.65
CA VAL A 289 -6.52 -5.99 17.76
C VAL A 289 -7.57 -6.22 18.85
N TRP A 290 -8.14 -7.42 18.90
CA TRP A 290 -9.14 -7.79 19.91
C TRP A 290 -8.55 -7.77 21.33
N LEU A 291 -7.35 -8.32 21.53
CA LEU A 291 -6.63 -8.28 22.80
C LEU A 291 -6.28 -6.84 23.20
N GLU A 292 -5.96 -5.96 22.24
CA GLU A 292 -5.69 -4.54 22.47
C GLU A 292 -6.92 -3.79 23.00
N ALA A 293 -8.09 -4.06 22.44
CA ALA A 293 -9.35 -3.40 22.75
C ALA A 293 -9.94 -3.78 24.12
N LEU A 294 -9.53 -4.91 24.70
CA LEU A 294 -10.02 -5.32 26.03
C LEU A 294 -9.64 -4.28 27.10
N PRO A 295 -10.57 -3.93 28.02
CA PRO A 295 -10.31 -2.94 29.06
C PRO A 295 -9.04 -3.29 29.85
N SER A 296 -8.14 -2.31 29.99
CA SER A 296 -7.04 -2.36 30.94
C SER A 296 -7.62 -2.40 32.36
N GLY A 297 -7.83 -3.59 32.89
CA GLY A 297 -8.18 -3.79 34.30
C GLY A 297 -7.00 -3.50 35.23
N PRO A 298 -7.18 -3.67 36.57
CA PRO A 298 -6.09 -3.60 37.54
C PRO A 298 -4.91 -4.56 37.26
N ASP A 299 -5.09 -5.49 36.32
CA ASP A 299 -4.12 -6.48 35.84
C ASP A 299 -3.69 -6.23 34.37
N ALA A 300 -3.44 -4.96 34.00
CA ALA A 300 -2.73 -4.65 32.76
C ALA A 300 -1.47 -5.52 32.61
N VAL A 301 -1.07 -5.85 31.37
CA VAL A 301 0.09 -6.70 31.06
C VAL A 301 1.21 -6.48 32.09
N PRO A 302 1.54 -7.48 32.94
CA PRO A 302 2.36 -7.16 34.09
C PRO A 302 3.75 -6.75 33.62
N ASN A 303 4.11 -5.50 33.92
CA ASN A 303 5.35 -4.85 33.47
C ASN A 303 6.62 -5.60 33.90
N ASP A 304 6.49 -6.56 34.82
CA ASP A 304 7.53 -7.40 35.40
C ASP A 304 7.74 -8.73 34.66
N TRP A 305 6.96 -9.05 33.61
CA TRP A 305 7.19 -10.27 32.82
C TRP A 305 8.56 -10.24 32.17
N THR A 306 9.28 -11.35 32.35
CA THR A 306 10.60 -11.58 31.76
C THR A 306 10.46 -12.21 30.37
N VAL A 307 11.47 -11.99 29.53
CA VAL A 307 11.58 -12.63 28.21
C VAL A 307 11.49 -14.15 28.32
N SER A 308 12.12 -14.78 29.30
CA SER A 308 12.07 -16.23 29.48
C SER A 308 10.64 -16.76 29.71
N ARG A 309 9.83 -16.02 30.47
CA ARG A 309 8.42 -16.38 30.69
C ARG A 309 7.60 -16.22 29.43
N LEU A 310 7.76 -15.10 28.72
CA LEU A 310 7.08 -14.86 27.44
C LEU A 310 7.38 -15.97 26.44
N MET A 311 8.66 -16.32 26.31
CA MET A 311 9.09 -17.43 25.46
C MET A 311 8.40 -18.72 25.87
N ALA A 312 8.35 -19.08 27.16
CA ALA A 312 7.70 -20.32 27.60
C ALA A 312 6.21 -20.38 27.23
N GLU A 313 5.50 -19.26 27.31
CA GLU A 313 4.04 -19.19 27.15
C GLU A 313 3.57 -18.87 25.72
N ALA A 314 4.46 -18.42 24.82
CA ALA A 314 4.14 -18.07 23.44
C ALA A 314 3.76 -19.28 22.56
N ARG A 315 2.85 -19.08 21.60
CA ARG A 315 2.60 -20.05 20.51
C ARG A 315 3.83 -20.17 19.60
N ALA A 316 3.86 -21.17 18.73
CA ALA A 316 5.02 -21.41 17.86
C ALA A 316 5.38 -20.19 16.99
N SER A 317 4.40 -19.61 16.32
CA SER A 317 4.54 -18.40 15.49
C SER A 317 4.98 -17.17 16.28
N GLU A 318 4.38 -16.92 17.45
CA GLU A 318 4.77 -15.81 18.34
C GLU A 318 6.20 -15.98 18.87
N ARG A 319 6.56 -17.21 19.27
CA ARG A 319 7.89 -17.56 19.74
C ARG A 319 8.94 -17.34 18.65
N ALA A 320 8.62 -17.62 17.39
CA ALA A 320 9.50 -17.32 16.27
C ALA A 320 9.75 -15.80 16.15
N VAL A 321 8.71 -14.97 16.24
CA VAL A 321 8.83 -13.50 16.22
C VAL A 321 9.66 -13.00 17.41
N LEU A 322 9.35 -13.47 18.62
CA LEU A 322 10.07 -13.08 19.84
C LEU A 322 11.55 -13.49 19.78
N THR A 323 11.88 -14.61 19.14
CA THR A 323 13.25 -15.08 18.97
C THR A 323 14.02 -14.24 17.96
N ALA A 324 13.43 -14.00 16.78
CA ALA A 324 14.11 -13.33 15.68
C ALA A 324 14.27 -11.81 15.89
N LEU A 325 13.30 -11.20 16.57
CA LEU A 325 13.28 -9.74 16.80
C LEU A 325 13.73 -9.35 18.22
N GLY A 326 13.95 -10.33 19.10
CA GLY A 326 14.29 -10.10 20.49
C GLY A 326 15.65 -9.45 20.70
N PRO A 327 15.81 -8.67 21.78
CA PRO A 327 17.10 -8.06 22.09
C PRO A 327 18.11 -9.13 22.56
N ASP A 328 19.38 -8.95 22.21
CA ASP A 328 20.49 -9.82 22.63
C ASP A 328 20.65 -9.91 24.17
N THR A 329 20.03 -8.99 24.91
CA THR A 329 20.03 -8.93 26.38
C THR A 329 18.99 -9.83 27.05
N ALA A 330 18.41 -10.77 26.29
CA ALA A 330 17.34 -11.67 26.72
C ALA A 330 17.64 -12.36 28.06
N GLY A 331 16.87 -12.01 29.09
CA GLY A 331 16.86 -12.72 30.39
C GLY A 331 16.64 -11.84 31.62
N LYS A 332 16.97 -10.54 31.57
CA LYS A 332 16.86 -9.65 32.75
C LYS A 332 15.99 -8.41 32.57
N MET A 333 15.70 -8.00 31.34
CA MET A 333 14.83 -6.86 31.07
C MET A 333 13.37 -7.28 31.15
N THR A 334 12.56 -6.43 31.76
CA THR A 334 11.11 -6.60 31.86
C THR A 334 10.41 -5.88 30.71
N LEU A 335 9.15 -6.23 30.44
CA LEU A 335 8.34 -5.57 29.42
C LEU A 335 8.27 -4.06 29.60
N GLY A 336 8.08 -3.57 30.83
CA GLY A 336 8.03 -2.13 31.12
C GLY A 336 9.32 -1.40 30.73
N ALA A 337 10.48 -1.98 31.08
CA ALA A 337 11.78 -1.38 30.74
C ALA A 337 12.01 -1.33 29.22
N MET A 338 11.51 -2.30 28.47
CA MET A 338 11.60 -2.32 27.00
C MET A 338 10.63 -1.31 26.36
N ALA A 339 9.41 -1.18 26.89
CA ALA A 339 8.46 -0.17 26.45
C ALA A 339 9.02 1.25 26.64
N GLU A 340 9.58 1.55 27.81
CA GLU A 340 10.22 2.85 28.07
C GLU A 340 11.44 3.11 27.16
N ALA A 341 12.21 2.07 26.83
CA ALA A 341 13.34 2.19 25.91
C ALA A 341 12.87 2.51 24.48
N LEU A 342 11.84 1.81 24.00
CA LEU A 342 11.23 2.06 22.70
C LEU A 342 10.67 3.49 22.61
N GLU A 343 9.99 3.96 23.66
CA GLU A 343 9.42 5.31 23.66
C GLU A 343 10.50 6.39 23.53
N ARG A 344 11.63 6.24 24.25
CA ARG A 344 12.78 7.15 24.10
C ARG A 344 13.36 7.15 22.68
N GLU A 345 13.34 6.01 21.99
CA GLU A 345 13.80 5.91 20.61
C GLU A 345 12.82 6.53 19.62
N LYS A 346 11.51 6.37 19.85
CA LYS A 346 10.45 7.07 19.08
C LYS A 346 10.57 8.58 19.21
N ASP A 347 10.76 9.08 20.44
CA ASP A 347 11.02 10.50 20.70
C ASP A 347 12.27 11.01 19.96
N ALA A 348 13.31 10.17 19.87
CA ALA A 348 14.52 10.50 19.12
C ALA A 348 14.28 10.52 17.60
N LEU A 349 13.53 9.55 17.07
CA LEU A 349 13.16 9.48 15.66
C LEU A 349 12.34 10.72 15.24
N GLU A 350 11.38 11.12 16.07
CA GLU A 350 10.55 12.30 15.84
C GLU A 350 11.40 13.58 15.74
N ARG A 351 12.43 13.71 16.57
CA ARG A 351 13.40 14.83 16.45
C ARG A 351 14.18 14.77 15.14
N THR A 352 14.59 13.58 14.68
CA THR A 352 15.29 13.41 13.40
C THR A 352 14.37 13.76 12.21
N ARG A 353 13.10 13.37 12.26
CA ARG A 353 12.08 13.69 11.24
C ARG A 353 11.86 15.19 11.10
N ARG A 354 11.65 15.91 12.22
CA ARG A 354 11.52 17.37 12.19
C ARG A 354 12.70 18.06 11.53
N ALA A 355 13.92 17.58 11.77
CA ALA A 355 15.12 18.12 11.14
C ALA A 355 15.24 17.78 9.63
N LEU A 356 14.56 16.73 9.15
CA LEU A 356 14.39 16.45 7.72
C LEU A 356 13.37 17.42 7.13
N ASP A 357 12.19 17.54 7.75
CA ASP A 357 11.10 18.43 7.32
C ASP A 357 11.57 19.89 7.20
N ASP A 358 12.33 20.38 8.19
CA ASP A 358 12.91 21.73 8.17
C ASP A 358 13.84 21.94 6.95
N ALA A 359 14.63 20.92 6.60
CA ALA A 359 15.52 21.00 5.44
C ALA A 359 14.78 20.88 4.11
N GLU A 360 13.68 20.12 4.05
CA GLU A 360 12.79 20.07 2.89
C GLU A 360 12.11 21.42 2.68
N ALA A 361 11.68 22.08 3.77
CA ALA A 361 11.11 23.42 3.74
C ALA A 361 12.11 24.47 3.22
N ASP A 362 13.37 24.42 3.67
CA ASP A 362 14.44 25.29 3.16
C ASP A 362 14.66 25.09 1.65
N ARG A 363 14.71 23.82 1.22
CA ARG A 363 14.88 23.44 -0.18
C ARG A 363 13.71 23.91 -1.05
N GLU A 364 12.49 23.78 -0.55
CA GLU A 364 11.27 24.27 -1.20
C GLU A 364 11.21 25.80 -1.27
N GLN A 365 11.73 26.52 -0.27
CA GLN A 365 11.87 27.97 -0.33
C GLN A 365 12.79 28.42 -1.47
N LEU A 366 13.95 27.77 -1.65
CA LEU A 366 14.86 28.08 -2.75
C LEU A 366 14.24 27.78 -4.12
N ARG A 367 13.54 26.64 -4.24
CA ARG A 367 12.81 26.29 -5.47
C ARG A 367 11.80 27.38 -5.83
N ARG A 368 11.02 27.88 -4.87
CA ARG A 368 10.06 28.97 -5.07
C ARG A 368 10.73 30.27 -5.54
N GLN A 369 11.95 30.57 -5.09
CA GLN A 369 12.70 31.73 -5.60
C GLN A 369 13.06 31.57 -7.08
N ILE A 370 13.50 30.39 -7.51
CA ILE A 370 13.78 30.09 -8.92
C ILE A 370 12.49 30.20 -9.74
N LEU A 371 11.41 29.57 -9.27
CA LEU A 371 10.11 29.60 -9.95
C LEU A 371 9.62 31.04 -10.14
N ASN A 372 9.66 31.87 -9.10
CA ASN A 372 9.23 33.26 -9.18
C ASN A 372 10.09 34.07 -10.17
N ALA A 373 11.40 33.84 -10.20
CA ALA A 373 12.28 34.50 -11.16
C ALA A 373 11.96 34.09 -12.61
N VAL A 374 11.64 32.80 -12.83
CA VAL A 374 11.21 32.28 -14.13
C VAL A 374 9.87 32.88 -14.55
N LEU A 375 8.87 32.90 -13.66
CA LEU A 375 7.53 33.43 -13.95
C LEU A 375 7.50 34.95 -14.13
N LEU A 376 8.38 35.70 -13.46
CA LEU A 376 8.53 37.14 -13.70
C LEU A 376 9.05 37.44 -15.12
N ARG A 377 9.87 36.54 -15.67
CA ARG A 377 10.41 36.68 -17.03
C ARG A 377 9.48 36.12 -18.10
N TRP A 378 8.80 35.01 -17.80
CA TRP A 378 7.86 34.33 -18.69
C TRP A 378 6.57 33.98 -17.95
N PRO A 379 5.65 34.96 -17.78
CA PRO A 379 4.39 34.75 -17.07
C PRO A 379 3.52 33.67 -17.70
N GLU A 380 3.64 33.44 -19.01
CA GLU A 380 2.89 32.42 -19.74
C GLU A 380 3.15 31.01 -19.20
N LEU A 381 4.35 30.75 -18.64
CA LEU A 381 4.70 29.45 -18.04
C LEU A 381 3.83 29.09 -16.82
N SER A 382 3.07 30.04 -16.27
CA SER A 382 2.03 29.73 -15.29
C SER A 382 0.92 28.84 -15.86
N ASN A 383 0.72 28.85 -17.18
CA ASN A 383 -0.18 27.97 -17.90
C ASN A 383 0.60 27.11 -18.92
N PRO A 384 0.83 25.81 -18.64
CA PRO A 384 1.60 24.95 -19.55
C PRO A 384 0.91 24.71 -20.89
N TYR A 385 -0.41 24.93 -20.99
CA TYR A 385 -1.17 24.79 -22.23
C TYR A 385 -1.11 26.03 -23.13
N HIS A 386 -0.59 27.14 -22.63
CA HIS A 386 -0.46 28.35 -23.43
C HIS A 386 0.49 28.12 -24.61
N PRO A 387 0.18 28.57 -25.84
CA PRO A 387 1.02 28.31 -27.01
C PRO A 387 2.48 28.81 -26.88
N VAL A 388 2.69 29.89 -26.11
CA VAL A 388 4.05 30.38 -25.80
C VAL A 388 4.78 29.42 -24.87
N SER A 389 4.11 28.90 -23.83
CA SER A 389 4.70 27.92 -22.92
C SER A 389 5.12 26.66 -23.65
N ARG A 390 4.27 26.14 -24.54
CA ARG A 390 4.63 24.99 -25.38
C ARG A 390 5.87 25.26 -26.21
N ARG A 391 5.98 26.44 -26.84
CA ARG A 391 7.16 26.84 -27.62
C ARG A 391 8.42 26.99 -26.76
N ILE A 392 8.32 27.58 -25.58
CA ILE A 392 9.44 27.74 -24.64
C ILE A 392 9.93 26.37 -24.15
N LEU A 393 9.01 25.47 -23.80
CA LEU A 393 9.32 24.14 -23.28
C LEU A 393 9.78 23.17 -24.38
N SER A 394 9.35 23.36 -25.63
CA SER A 394 9.75 22.52 -26.77
C SER A 394 10.97 23.04 -27.53
N ALA A 395 11.48 24.23 -27.19
CA ALA A 395 12.65 24.77 -27.86
C ALA A 395 13.87 23.92 -27.46
N PRO A 396 14.56 23.26 -28.42
CA PRO A 396 15.83 22.61 -28.11
C PRO A 396 16.77 23.65 -27.49
N SER A 397 17.74 23.24 -26.68
CA SER A 397 18.74 24.12 -26.02
C SER A 397 19.61 24.96 -26.99
N ARG A 398 19.26 25.02 -28.28
CA ARG A 398 19.78 25.98 -29.25
C ARG A 398 18.98 27.28 -29.20
N ARG A 399 19.73 28.38 -29.17
CA ARG A 399 19.27 29.77 -29.27
C ARG A 399 18.02 29.87 -30.15
N LEU A 400 16.97 30.48 -29.60
CA LEU A 400 15.85 30.98 -30.37
C LEU A 400 16.40 32.01 -31.37
N GLU A 401 16.73 31.57 -32.58
CA GLU A 401 16.92 32.50 -33.67
C GLU A 401 15.54 33.05 -34.05
N PRO A 402 15.41 34.38 -34.19
CA PRO A 402 14.18 34.96 -34.68
C PRO A 402 13.91 34.49 -36.11
N ASP A 403 12.67 34.10 -36.40
CA ASP A 403 12.24 33.73 -37.75
C ASP A 403 12.66 34.81 -38.77
N PRO A 404 13.16 34.41 -39.96
CA PRO A 404 13.40 35.38 -41.01
C PRO A 404 12.07 36.05 -41.40
N PRO A 405 12.07 37.37 -41.65
CA PRO A 405 10.86 38.09 -41.99
C PRO A 405 10.20 37.46 -43.21
N GLN A 406 8.95 37.02 -43.06
CA GLN A 406 8.13 36.60 -44.19
C GLN A 406 8.07 37.76 -45.19
N SER A 407 8.58 37.50 -46.39
CA SER A 407 8.50 38.45 -47.50
C SER A 407 7.03 38.64 -47.89
N PRO A 408 6.57 39.86 -48.16
CA PRO A 408 5.20 40.10 -48.58
C PRO A 408 4.98 39.48 -49.96
N ASP A 409 4.03 38.55 -50.03
CA ASP A 409 3.59 37.86 -51.25
C ASP A 409 3.07 38.88 -52.29
N PRO A 410 3.35 38.73 -53.60
CA PRO A 410 2.89 39.65 -54.62
C PRO A 410 1.43 39.37 -54.98
N ARG A 411 0.66 40.45 -55.11
CA ARG A 411 -0.76 40.48 -55.50
C ARG A 411 -1.03 39.60 -56.74
N PRO A 412 -2.16 38.87 -56.79
CA PRO A 412 -2.63 38.30 -58.03
C PRO A 412 -3.47 39.30 -58.84
N SER A 413 -3.28 39.21 -60.15
CA SER A 413 -3.93 39.94 -61.23
C SER A 413 -5.41 39.56 -61.44
N ALA A 414 -6.12 40.52 -62.00
CA ALA A 414 -7.47 40.55 -62.57
C ALA A 414 -8.10 39.25 -63.09
N GLY A 415 -9.42 39.13 -62.88
CA GLY A 415 -10.32 38.21 -63.59
C GLY A 415 -11.81 38.49 -63.35
N ALA A 416 -12.44 39.16 -64.33
CA ALA A 416 -13.84 39.10 -64.79
C ALA A 416 -15.07 39.26 -63.83
N ARG A 417 -15.88 40.28 -64.17
CA ARG A 417 -17.31 40.58 -63.86
C ARG A 417 -18.28 39.63 -64.62
N PRO A 418 -19.66 39.68 -64.55
CA PRO A 418 -20.53 40.82 -64.15
C PRO A 418 -21.90 40.54 -63.45
N GLY A 419 -22.58 41.65 -63.05
CA GLY A 419 -24.04 41.78 -62.83
C GLY A 419 -24.39 42.41 -61.47
N ALA A 420 -24.47 43.75 -61.29
CA ALA A 420 -25.47 44.74 -61.72
C ALA A 420 -26.71 44.84 -60.79
N ASP A 421 -26.76 45.94 -60.01
CA ASP A 421 -27.92 46.86 -59.76
C ASP A 421 -27.66 47.71 -58.48
N ALA A 422 -27.33 49.01 -58.61
CA ALA A 422 -28.21 50.19 -58.42
C ALA A 422 -28.57 50.44 -56.92
N ARG A 423 -28.24 51.55 -56.21
CA ARG A 423 -28.25 53.02 -56.49
C ARG A 423 -27.55 53.80 -55.32
N PRO A 424 -27.40 55.15 -55.38
CA PRO A 424 -26.34 55.91 -54.72
C PRO A 424 -26.75 56.68 -53.46
N GLY A 425 -25.76 57.03 -52.63
CA GLY A 425 -25.89 58.01 -51.55
C GLY A 425 -24.53 58.61 -51.19
N ALA A 426 -24.32 59.86 -51.58
CA ALA A 426 -23.11 60.65 -51.38
C ALA A 426 -22.95 61.11 -49.92
N GLY A 427 -21.70 61.25 -49.47
CA GLY A 427 -21.38 61.87 -48.18
C GLY A 427 -19.89 61.90 -47.92
N ALA A 428 -19.20 62.90 -48.48
CA ALA A 428 -17.80 63.21 -48.18
C ALA A 428 -17.66 63.79 -46.76
N ARG A 429 -16.56 63.47 -46.06
CA ARG A 429 -15.59 64.43 -45.45
C ARG A 429 -14.45 63.70 -44.67
N PRO A 430 -13.33 64.40 -44.39
CA PRO A 430 -11.98 63.83 -44.42
C PRO A 430 -11.31 63.76 -43.04
N GLY A 431 -10.15 63.08 -43.02
CA GLY A 431 -9.04 63.39 -42.12
C GLY A 431 -9.13 62.73 -40.74
N ASP A 432 -8.27 61.74 -40.50
CA ASP A 432 -7.16 61.96 -39.56
C ASP A 432 -6.15 60.81 -39.63
N SER A 433 -4.93 61.20 -39.98
CA SER A 433 -3.74 60.37 -39.99
C SER A 433 -3.25 60.15 -38.56
N VAL A 434 -3.64 59.04 -37.95
CA VAL A 434 -2.95 58.56 -36.75
C VAL A 434 -1.75 57.73 -37.21
N ARG A 435 -0.57 58.34 -37.13
CA ARG A 435 0.71 57.62 -37.18
C ARG A 435 0.74 56.62 -36.02
N SER A 436 0.51 55.35 -36.32
CA SER A 436 0.87 54.25 -35.42
C SER A 436 2.40 54.20 -35.34
N VAL A 437 2.94 54.73 -34.25
CA VAL A 437 4.33 54.48 -33.85
C VAL A 437 4.42 53.00 -33.50
N GLY A 438 4.87 52.20 -34.45
CA GLY A 438 5.29 50.82 -34.18
C GLY A 438 6.53 50.86 -33.31
N MET A 439 6.35 50.74 -31.99
CA MET A 439 7.42 50.28 -31.10
C MET A 439 7.66 48.79 -31.40
N THR A 440 8.39 48.50 -32.47
CA THR A 440 9.18 47.27 -32.53
C THR A 440 10.36 47.46 -31.60
N GLU A 441 10.12 47.19 -30.31
CA GLU A 441 11.17 46.97 -29.33
C GLU A 441 11.92 45.70 -29.77
N ARG A 442 12.96 45.87 -30.59
CA ARG A 442 14.00 44.86 -30.76
C ARG A 442 14.74 44.78 -29.42
N ARG A 443 14.21 44.00 -28.47
CA ARG A 443 15.00 43.55 -27.33
C ARG A 443 16.15 42.71 -27.86
N SER A 444 17.35 43.20 -27.58
CA SER A 444 18.62 42.60 -27.98
C SER A 444 18.73 41.18 -27.48
N VAL A 445 19.28 40.34 -28.35
CA VAL A 445 19.56 38.91 -28.23
C VAL A 445 20.63 38.66 -27.16
N GLU A 446 20.28 38.81 -25.88
CA GLU A 446 21.03 38.26 -24.74
C GLU A 446 20.21 37.22 -23.96
N ASP A 447 19.00 36.93 -24.42
CA ASP A 447 18.05 36.06 -23.74
C ASP A 447 18.38 34.58 -23.99
N GLY A 448 19.26 34.03 -23.14
CA GLY A 448 19.56 32.60 -23.09
C GLY A 448 18.31 31.73 -22.91
N SER A 449 18.43 30.42 -23.20
CA SER A 449 17.30 29.49 -23.09
C SER A 449 16.74 29.45 -21.66
N LEU A 450 15.50 28.98 -21.48
CA LEU A 450 14.89 28.78 -20.15
C LEU A 450 15.82 28.00 -19.22
N ILE A 451 16.45 26.94 -19.75
CA ILE A 451 17.42 26.10 -19.04
C ILE A 451 18.67 26.91 -18.65
N ASP A 452 19.22 27.75 -19.54
CA ASP A 452 20.37 28.60 -19.21
C ASP A 452 20.04 29.60 -18.09
N VAL A 453 18.81 30.11 -18.06
CA VAL A 453 18.37 31.04 -17.01
C VAL A 453 18.27 30.35 -15.67
N ILE A 454 17.72 29.13 -15.63
CA ILE A 454 17.66 28.30 -14.42
C ILE A 454 19.08 27.94 -13.95
N LYS A 455 19.94 27.44 -14.86
CA LYS A 455 21.33 27.03 -14.53
C LYS A 455 22.22 28.14 -13.98
N LYS A 456 21.94 29.40 -14.33
CA LYS A 456 22.69 30.57 -13.83
C LYS A 456 22.28 31.01 -12.42
N ARG A 457 21.21 30.45 -11.86
CA ARG A 457 20.71 30.81 -10.52
C ARG A 457 21.63 30.25 -9.43
N PRO A 458 22.15 31.08 -8.50
CA PRO A 458 22.92 30.57 -7.36
C PRO A 458 22.08 29.64 -6.48
N GLU A 459 20.76 29.85 -6.42
CA GLU A 459 19.83 29.02 -5.66
C GLU A 459 19.83 27.55 -6.15
N LEU A 460 20.08 27.30 -7.44
CA LEU A 460 20.11 25.94 -7.98
C LEU A 460 21.25 25.11 -7.38
N ARG A 461 22.44 25.70 -7.24
CA ARG A 461 23.60 25.01 -6.62
C ARG A 461 23.33 24.66 -5.16
N GLU A 462 22.59 25.52 -4.48
CA GLU A 462 22.22 25.30 -3.09
C GLU A 462 21.14 24.21 -2.96
N ILE A 463 20.17 24.16 -3.87
CA ILE A 463 19.22 23.04 -3.96
C ILE A 463 19.97 21.72 -4.20
N GLU A 464 20.90 21.65 -5.16
CA GLU A 464 21.70 20.44 -5.39
C GLU A 464 22.50 20.01 -4.14
N ARG A 465 23.01 20.97 -3.37
CA ARG A 465 23.69 20.71 -2.10
C ARG A 465 22.72 20.16 -1.06
N LEU A 466 21.54 20.76 -0.92
CA LEU A 466 20.49 20.32 -0.01
C LEU A 466 19.95 18.95 -0.40
N ASP A 467 19.70 18.67 -1.69
CA ASP A 467 19.19 17.37 -2.16
C ASP A 467 20.13 16.22 -1.79
N ARG A 468 21.45 16.41 -1.87
CA ARG A 468 22.43 15.44 -1.35
C ARG A 468 22.32 15.25 0.17
N GLN A 469 22.11 16.32 0.92
CA GLN A 469 21.94 16.25 2.37
C GLN A 469 20.61 15.62 2.77
N LEU A 470 19.52 15.96 2.08
CA LEU A 470 18.19 15.39 2.25
C LEU A 470 18.22 13.90 1.99
N THR A 471 18.87 13.44 0.92
CA THR A 471 19.05 12.00 0.64
C THR A 471 19.75 11.29 1.81
N ILE A 472 20.81 11.88 2.37
CA ILE A 472 21.52 11.29 3.52
C ILE A 472 20.62 11.27 4.77
N ARG A 473 19.90 12.37 5.04
CA ARG A 473 19.00 12.50 6.20
C ARG A 473 17.80 11.57 6.09
N ALA A 474 17.13 11.51 4.95
CA ALA A 474 16.02 10.61 4.67
C ALA A 474 16.44 9.14 4.86
N ASN A 475 17.61 8.75 4.35
CA ASN A 475 18.15 7.42 4.59
C ASN A 475 18.48 7.15 6.07
N ALA A 476 18.91 8.16 6.84
CA ALA A 476 19.13 8.03 8.26
C ALA A 476 17.82 7.88 9.05
N VAL A 477 16.81 8.69 8.73
CA VAL A 477 15.44 8.59 9.28
C VAL A 477 14.87 7.21 8.99
N LEU A 478 14.91 6.77 7.73
CA LEU A 478 14.38 5.46 7.32
C LEU A 478 15.06 4.30 8.06
N ARG A 479 16.39 4.33 8.22
CA ARG A 479 17.10 3.31 9.01
C ARG A 479 16.66 3.31 10.47
N GLN A 480 16.60 4.48 11.09
CA GLN A 480 16.18 4.61 12.49
C GLN A 480 14.72 4.16 12.68
N GLU A 481 13.84 4.48 11.73
CA GLU A 481 12.45 4.06 11.74
C GLU A 481 12.32 2.54 11.62
N LYS A 482 13.06 1.90 10.70
CA LYS A 482 13.10 0.43 10.59
C LYS A 482 13.54 -0.22 11.90
N ASP A 483 14.53 0.34 12.57
CA ASP A 483 14.99 -0.17 13.88
C ASP A 483 13.91 -0.03 14.97
N VAL A 484 13.22 1.11 15.01
CA VAL A 484 12.10 1.38 15.95
C VAL A 484 10.94 0.42 15.68
N VAL A 485 10.51 0.27 14.42
CA VAL A 485 9.43 -0.62 14.00
C VAL A 485 9.77 -2.07 14.33
N ARG A 486 11.01 -2.51 14.11
CA ARG A 486 11.46 -3.86 14.47
C ARG A 486 11.28 -4.14 15.96
N LYS A 487 11.66 -3.20 16.82
CA LYS A 487 11.48 -3.29 18.28
C LYS A 487 10.01 -3.22 18.69
N GLU A 488 9.21 -2.41 17.98
CA GLU A 488 7.77 -2.30 18.19
C GLU A 488 7.05 -3.61 17.84
N ARG A 489 7.39 -4.27 16.72
CA ARG A 489 6.89 -5.60 16.34
C ARG A 489 7.15 -6.63 17.45
N TRP A 490 8.37 -6.64 17.99
CA TRP A 490 8.73 -7.52 19.11
C TRP A 490 7.89 -7.21 20.36
N LEU A 491 7.82 -5.94 20.77
CA LEU A 491 7.14 -5.53 21.99
C LEU A 491 5.65 -5.84 21.92
N ARG A 492 5.00 -5.56 20.79
CA ARG A 492 3.57 -5.86 20.57
C ARG A 492 3.31 -7.36 20.70
N THR A 493 4.10 -8.19 20.01
CA THR A 493 4.01 -9.66 20.15
C THR A 493 4.13 -10.10 21.61
N ALA A 494 5.08 -9.54 22.35
CA ALA A 494 5.29 -9.87 23.75
C ALA A 494 4.10 -9.44 24.64
N LEU A 495 3.55 -8.26 24.40
CA LEU A 495 2.35 -7.79 25.07
C LEU A 495 1.15 -8.70 24.78
N TYR A 496 0.99 -9.20 23.55
CA TYR A 496 -0.11 -10.10 23.18
C TYR A 496 -0.02 -11.44 23.87
N VAL A 497 1.16 -12.07 23.89
CA VAL A 497 1.40 -13.30 24.64
C VAL A 497 0.98 -13.11 26.11
N ALA A 498 1.39 -12.01 26.73
CA ALA A 498 1.03 -11.74 28.12
C ALA A 498 -0.48 -11.51 28.31
N ARG A 499 -1.16 -10.79 27.40
CA ARG A 499 -2.62 -10.57 27.45
C ARG A 499 -3.41 -11.87 27.27
N GLU A 500 -3.08 -12.66 26.27
CA GLU A 500 -3.71 -13.97 26.01
C GLU A 500 -3.66 -14.84 27.26
N GLN A 501 -2.47 -14.98 27.86
CA GLN A 501 -2.28 -15.81 29.04
C GLN A 501 -2.98 -15.24 30.27
N GLY A 502 -3.07 -13.91 30.40
CA GLY A 502 -3.89 -13.25 31.40
C GLY A 502 -5.38 -13.58 31.29
N ILE A 503 -5.93 -13.68 30.07
CA ILE A 503 -7.32 -14.11 29.85
C ILE A 503 -7.50 -15.59 30.23
N ARG A 504 -6.61 -16.46 29.72
CA ARG A 504 -6.69 -17.91 29.97
C ARG A 504 -6.63 -18.24 31.47
N ARG A 505 -5.73 -17.61 32.23
CA ARG A 505 -5.61 -17.81 33.69
C ARG A 505 -6.83 -17.37 34.49
N ARG A 506 -7.51 -16.29 34.05
CA ARG A 506 -8.73 -15.80 34.73
C ARG A 506 -9.91 -16.76 34.54
N GLY A 507 -9.85 -17.66 33.56
CA GLY A 507 -10.92 -18.63 33.29
C GLY A 507 -12.23 -17.96 32.88
N ARG A 508 -12.19 -16.75 32.30
CA ARG A 508 -13.39 -16.07 31.76
C ARG A 508 -13.82 -16.80 30.50
N THR A 509 -14.64 -17.83 30.69
CA THR A 509 -15.02 -18.82 29.67
C THR A 509 -15.49 -18.19 28.36
N ASN A 510 -16.24 -17.09 28.41
CA ASN A 510 -16.68 -16.39 27.21
C ASN A 510 -15.53 -15.72 26.45
N GLU A 511 -14.62 -15.02 27.13
CA GLU A 511 -13.47 -14.37 26.49
C GLU A 511 -12.48 -15.40 25.92
N VAL A 512 -12.27 -16.51 26.64
CA VAL A 512 -11.44 -17.62 26.16
C VAL A 512 -12.07 -18.25 24.91
N ALA A 513 -13.38 -18.52 24.92
CA ALA A 513 -14.07 -19.09 23.77
C ALA A 513 -14.06 -18.15 22.55
N GLN A 514 -14.20 -16.85 22.77
CA GLN A 514 -14.09 -15.84 21.71
C GLN A 514 -12.67 -15.80 21.12
N LEU A 515 -11.65 -15.77 21.96
CA LEU A 515 -10.26 -15.82 21.52
C LEU A 515 -9.98 -17.12 20.74
N ASP A 516 -10.39 -18.27 21.26
CA ASP A 516 -10.17 -19.56 20.60
C ASP A 516 -10.87 -19.62 19.22
N ALA A 517 -12.04 -19.00 19.06
CA ALA A 517 -12.71 -18.90 17.77
C ALA A 517 -11.94 -18.02 16.77
N ILE A 518 -11.37 -16.90 17.22
CA ILE A 518 -10.50 -16.04 16.39
C ILE A 518 -9.23 -16.80 16.00
N LEU A 519 -8.58 -17.45 16.96
CA LEU A 519 -7.35 -18.22 16.73
C LEU A 519 -7.56 -19.41 15.78
N ALA A 520 -8.73 -20.05 15.82
CA ALA A 520 -9.09 -21.11 14.88
C ALA A 520 -9.23 -20.61 13.43
N CYS A 521 -9.69 -19.38 13.23
CA CYS A 521 -9.69 -18.73 11.92
C CYS A 521 -8.26 -18.36 11.49
N GLU A 522 -7.46 -17.84 12.40
CA GLU A 522 -6.07 -17.45 12.12
C GLU A 522 -5.16 -18.65 11.79
N SER A 523 -5.49 -19.86 12.27
CA SER A 523 -4.75 -21.09 11.98
C SER A 523 -5.14 -21.77 10.66
N MET A 524 -6.00 -21.15 9.83
CA MET A 524 -6.34 -21.69 8.52
C MET A 524 -5.09 -21.85 7.63
N THR A 525 -5.08 -22.92 6.82
CA THR A 525 -4.05 -23.19 5.81
C THR A 525 -4.67 -23.01 4.41
N PRO A 526 -4.17 -22.06 3.59
CA PRO A 526 -4.69 -21.81 2.24
C PRO A 526 -4.30 -22.86 1.19
#